data_AF-A0A7K5KMB6-F1
#
_entry.id   AF-A0A7K5KMB6-F1
#
_cell.length_a   1.000
_cell.length_b   1.000
_cell.length_c   1.000
_cell.angle_alpha   90.00
_cell.angle_beta   90.00
_cell.angle_gamma   90.00
#
_symmetry.space_group_name_H-M   'P 1'
#
loop_
_entity.id
_entity.type
_entity.pdbx_description
1 polymer ?
#
loop_
_entity_poly.entity_id
_entity_poly.type
_entity_poly.pdbx_seq_one_letter_code
_entity_poly.pdbx_strand_id
1 'polypeptide(L)'
;NRMHESLHLFNSICNHKFFAATSIILFLNKKDLFEEKIKKVHLSICFPEYDGPNTFEDAGNYIKTQFLDLNMRKDVKEIYSHMTCA
;
A
#
# COMPACT_ATOMS: atom_id res chain seq x y z
N ASN A 1 -10.51 9.85 1.34
CA ASN A 1 -10.17 8.55 1.97
C ASN A 1 -8.67 8.58 2.17
N ARG A 2 -8.19 8.57 3.42
CA ARG A 2 -6.76 8.79 3.74
C ARG A 2 -5.82 7.81 3.02
N MET A 3 -6.27 6.60 2.71
CA MET A 3 -5.44 5.64 1.98
C MET A 3 -5.25 6.02 0.51
N HIS A 4 -6.28 6.57 -0.13
CA HIS A 4 -6.17 7.07 -1.51
C HIS A 4 -5.27 8.30 -1.59
N GLU A 5 -5.36 9.20 -0.61
CA GLU A 5 -4.46 10.34 -0.48
C GLU A 5 -3.00 9.87 -0.32
N SER A 6 -2.75 8.84 0.50
CA SER A 6 -1.42 8.23 0.61
C SER A 6 -0.92 7.60 -0.69
N LEU A 7 -1.78 6.94 -1.48
CA LEU A 7 -1.43 6.39 -2.79
C LEU A 7 -1.02 7.51 -3.77
N HIS A 8 -1.79 8.60 -3.83
CA HIS A 8 -1.46 9.74 -4.70
C HIS A 8 -0.14 10.41 -4.31
N LEU A 9 0.08 10.61 -3.01
CA LEU A 9 1.34 11.17 -2.50
C LEU A 9 2.52 10.25 -2.82
N PHE A 10 2.37 8.95 -2.56
CA PHE A 10 3.39 7.96 -2.85
C PHE A 10 3.74 7.91 -4.33
N ASN A 11 2.73 7.95 -5.22
CA ASN A 11 2.95 8.00 -6.66
C ASN A 11 3.82 9.20 -7.07
N SER A 12 3.54 10.37 -6.49
CA SER A 12 4.27 11.60 -6.78
C SER A 12 5.73 11.54 -6.30
N ILE A 13 5.99 10.93 -5.15
CA ILE A 13 7.35 10.76 -4.60
C ILE A 13 8.11 9.68 -5.37
N CYS A 14 7.49 8.51 -5.54
CA CYS A 14 8.09 7.34 -6.15
C CYS A 14 8.52 7.60 -7.59
N ASN A 15 7.73 8.39 -8.33
CA ASN A 15 8.02 8.70 -9.73
C ASN A 15 8.71 10.06 -9.92
N HIS A 16 9.12 10.74 -8.83
CA HIS A 16 9.83 12.01 -8.93
C HIS A 16 11.23 11.84 -9.53
N LYS A 17 11.63 12.74 -10.44
CA LYS A 17 12.94 12.68 -11.11
C LYS A 17 14.14 12.63 -10.16
N PHE A 18 14.07 13.34 -9.04
CA PHE A 18 15.16 13.34 -8.04
C PHE A 18 15.28 12.03 -7.27
N PHE A 19 14.22 11.21 -7.25
CA PHE A 19 14.24 9.91 -6.58
C PHE A 19 14.29 8.75 -7.58
N ALA A 20 14.54 9.00 -8.86
CA ALA A 20 14.36 8.01 -9.93
C ALA A 20 15.12 6.69 -9.73
N ALA A 21 16.31 6.73 -9.13
CA ALA A 21 17.15 5.56 -8.80
C ALA A 21 17.27 5.31 -7.29
N THR A 22 16.50 6.02 -6.47
CA THR A 22 16.53 5.89 -5.01
C THR A 22 15.57 4.78 -4.59
N SER A 23 16.09 3.75 -3.93
CA SER A 23 15.27 2.70 -3.31
C SER A 23 14.42 3.28 -2.19
N ILE A 24 13.23 2.72 -2.00
CA ILE A 24 12.26 3.20 -1.01
C ILE A 24 11.97 2.09 -0.01
N ILE A 25 11.99 2.43 1.28
CA ILE A 25 11.46 1.57 2.33
C ILE A 25 10.05 2.08 2.65
N LEU A 26 9.04 1.24 2.41
CA LEU A 26 7.63 1.53 2.65
C LEU A 26 7.16 0.87 3.94
N PHE A 27 6.76 1.68 4.92
CA PHE A 27 6.11 1.20 6.14
C PHE A 27 4.58 1.32 6.03
N LEU A 28 3.92 0.17 6.03
CA LEU A 28 2.47 0.07 6.18
C LEU A 28 2.15 -0.03 7.68
N ASN A 29 2.10 1.15 8.32
CA ASN A 29 1.87 1.29 9.75
C ASN A 29 0.42 0.98 10.16
N LYS A 30 0.19 0.83 11.47
CA LYS A 30 -1.12 0.58 12.10
C LYS A 30 -1.73 -0.78 11.74
N LYS A 31 -0.88 -1.80 11.62
CA LYS A 31 -1.27 -3.20 11.38
C LYS A 31 -2.40 -3.66 12.31
N ASP A 32 -2.28 -3.35 13.60
CA ASP A 32 -3.24 -3.65 14.67
C ASP A 32 -4.64 -3.08 14.39
N LEU A 33 -4.72 -1.78 14.07
CA LEU A 33 -5.99 -1.13 13.76
C LEU A 33 -6.59 -1.65 12.46
N PHE A 34 -5.75 -1.99 11.49
CA PHE A 34 -6.23 -2.58 10.24
C PHE A 34 -6.82 -3.97 10.46
N GLU A 35 -6.16 -4.81 11.25
CA GLU A 35 -6.62 -6.16 11.59
C GLU A 35 -7.98 -6.14 12.32
N GLU A 36 -8.20 -5.20 13.22
CA GLU A 36 -9.50 -5.06 13.89
C GLU A 36 -10.59 -4.51 12.97
N LYS A 37 -10.22 -3.65 12.02
CA LYS A 37 -11.18 -3.04 11.09
C LYS A 37 -11.62 -4.02 10.01
N ILE A 38 -10.70 -4.84 9.50
CA ILE A 38 -11.01 -5.79 8.42
C ILE A 38 -12.03 -6.83 8.88
N LYS A 39 -12.02 -7.23 10.16
CA LYS A 39 -13.02 -8.13 10.74
C LYS A 39 -14.45 -7.56 10.70
N LYS A 40 -14.59 -6.23 10.70
CA LYS A 40 -15.88 -5.53 10.80
C LYS A 40 -16.37 -4.97 9.48
N VAL A 41 -15.44 -4.63 8.58
CA VAL A 41 -15.72 -3.89 7.35
C VAL A 41 -14.95 -4.52 6.19
N HIS A 42 -15.65 -4.83 5.10
CA HIS A 42 -15.02 -5.34 3.90
C HIS A 42 -14.10 -4.30 3.24
N LEU A 43 -12.93 -4.72 2.77
CA LEU A 43 -11.99 -3.81 2.08
C LEU A 43 -12.63 -3.14 0.86
N SER A 44 -13.56 -3.83 0.20
CA SER A 44 -14.26 -3.34 -0.99
C SER A 44 -15.02 -2.03 -0.81
N ILE A 45 -15.39 -1.68 0.44
CA ILE A 45 -16.01 -0.37 0.73
C ILE A 45 -15.05 0.78 0.38
N CYS A 46 -13.75 0.56 0.59
CA CYS A 46 -12.73 1.53 0.23
C CYS A 46 -12.17 1.30 -1.16
N PHE A 47 -12.07 0.05 -1.60
CA PHE A 47 -11.49 -0.36 -2.87
C PHE A 47 -12.49 -1.22 -3.64
N PRO A 48 -13.43 -0.63 -4.39
CA PRO A 48 -14.52 -1.38 -5.04
C PRO A 48 -14.06 -2.50 -5.97
N GLU A 49 -12.84 -2.39 -6.51
CA GLU A 49 -12.21 -3.39 -7.38
C GLU A 49 -11.65 -4.60 -6.62
N TYR A 50 -11.62 -4.56 -5.29
CA TYR A 50 -11.17 -5.68 -4.46
C TYR A 50 -12.28 -6.73 -4.33
N ASP A 51 -12.06 -7.88 -4.95
CA ASP A 51 -12.93 -9.06 -4.93
C ASP A 51 -12.39 -10.22 -4.08
N GLY A 52 -11.20 -10.04 -3.48
CA GLY A 52 -10.54 -11.05 -2.66
C GLY A 52 -11.18 -11.28 -1.28
N PRO A 53 -10.75 -12.33 -0.55
CA PRO A 53 -11.23 -12.62 0.79
C PRO A 53 -10.96 -11.47 1.77
N ASN A 54 -11.85 -11.25 2.74
CA ASN A 54 -11.68 -10.17 3.71
C ASN A 54 -10.76 -10.53 4.89
N THR A 55 -9.73 -11.34 4.64
CA THR A 55 -8.74 -11.69 5.66
C THR A 55 -7.72 -10.56 5.79
N PHE A 56 -7.06 -10.46 6.94
CA PHE A 56 -5.97 -9.51 7.14
C PHE A 56 -4.85 -9.70 6.10
N GLU A 57 -4.52 -10.95 5.79
CA GLU A 57 -3.44 -11.29 4.87
C GLU A 57 -3.77 -10.86 3.44
N ASP A 58 -4.92 -11.27 2.90
CA ASP A 58 -5.34 -10.95 1.54
C ASP A 58 -5.54 -9.45 1.35
N ALA A 59 -6.27 -8.81 2.26
CA ALA A 59 -6.55 -7.39 2.20
C ALA A 59 -5.28 -6.54 2.37
N GLY A 60 -4.39 -6.96 3.27
CA GLY A 60 -3.10 -6.32 3.50
C GLY A 60 -2.18 -6.46 2.29
N ASN A 61 -2.11 -7.64 1.68
CA ASN A 61 -1.33 -7.90 0.47
C ASN A 61 -1.86 -7.10 -0.72
N TYR A 62 -3.19 -6.95 -0.84
CA TYR A 62 -3.79 -6.09 -1.85
C TYR A 62 -3.33 -4.64 -1.68
N ILE A 63 -3.47 -4.06 -0.48
CA ILE A 63 -3.03 -2.68 -0.21
C ILE A 63 -1.55 -2.51 -0.53
N LYS A 64 -0.71 -3.46 -0.10
CA LYS A 64 0.73 -3.46 -0.43
C LYS A 64 0.94 -3.42 -1.94
N THR A 65 0.22 -4.25 -2.69
CA THR A 65 0.31 -4.32 -4.16
C THR A 65 -0.09 -3.00 -4.80
N GLN A 66 -1.15 -2.35 -4.33
CA GLN A 66 -1.55 -1.02 -4.81
C GLN A 66 -0.42 0.02 -4.70
N PHE A 67 0.43 -0.05 -3.66
CA PHE A 67 1.60 0.82 -3.57
C PHE A 67 2.74 0.38 -4.49
N LEU A 68 3.04 -0.91 -4.55
CA LEU A 68 4.14 -1.43 -5.38
C LEU A 68 3.89 -1.21 -6.89
N ASP A 69 2.64 -1.24 -7.33
CA ASP A 69 2.26 -1.02 -8.72
C ASP A 69 2.38 0.45 -9.17
N LEU A 70 2.47 1.39 -8.24
CA LEU A 70 2.76 2.79 -8.55
C LEU A 70 4.24 3.00 -8.94
N ASN A 71 5.11 2.02 -8.74
CA ASN A 71 6.50 2.11 -9.19
C ASN A 71 6.58 1.94 -10.71
N MET A 72 6.85 3.02 -11.44
CA MET A 72 7.00 2.96 -12.90
C MET A 72 8.39 2.43 -13.35
N ARG A 73 9.33 2.24 -12.42
CA ARG A 73 10.72 1.84 -12.70
C ARG A 73 11.09 0.57 -11.94
N LYS A 74 10.24 -0.47 -12.03
CA LYS A 74 10.41 -1.74 -11.28
C LYS A 74 11.73 -2.46 -11.57
N ASP A 75 12.35 -2.17 -12.71
CA ASP A 75 13.63 -2.70 -13.17
C ASP A 75 14.86 -2.03 -12.53
N VAL A 76 14.72 -0.77 -12.10
CA VAL A 76 15.86 0.02 -11.57
C VAL A 76 15.66 0.44 -10.11
N LYS A 77 14.43 0.46 -9.64
CA LYS A 77 14.05 0.91 -8.30
C LYS A 77 13.36 -0.21 -7.55
N GLU A 78 13.98 -0.59 -6.44
CA GLU A 78 13.37 -1.51 -5.48
C GLU A 78 12.57 -0.77 -4.40
N ILE A 79 11.44 -1.36 -4.02
CA ILE A 79 10.59 -0.88 -2.93
C ILE A 79 10.42 -2.01 -1.92
N TYR A 80 11.04 -1.84 -0.74
CA TYR A 80 10.96 -2.80 0.34
C TYR A 80 9.79 -2.43 1.25
N SER A 81 8.76 -3.26 1.25
CA SER A 81 7.56 -3.03 2.05
C SER A 81 7.60 -3.83 3.35
N HIS A 82 7.30 -3.19 4.48
CA HIS A 82 7.09 -3.85 5.77
C HIS A 82 5.77 -3.42 6.38
N MET A 83 4.98 -4.38 6.85
CA MET A 83 3.83 -4.10 7.72
C MET A 83 4.28 -3.96 9.16
N THR A 84 3.95 -2.84 9.78
CA THR A 84 4.47 -2.43 11.07
C THR A 84 3.33 -2.07 12.02
N CYS A 85 3.56 -2.30 13.31
CA CYS A 85 2.70 -1.81 14.38
C CYS A 85 3.44 -0.63 15.03
N ALA A 86 2.86 0.57 14.96
CA ALA A 86 3.46 1.82 15.44
C ALA A 86 2.37 2.78 15.93
#